data_AF-A0A2N9XTK6-F1
#
_entry.id   AF-A0A2N9XTK6-F1
#
_cell.length_a   1.000
_cell.length_b   1.000
_cell.length_c   1.000
_cell.angle_alpha   90.00
_cell.angle_beta   90.00
_cell.angle_gamma   90.00
#
_symmetry.space_group_name_H-M   'P 1'
#
loop_
_entity.id
_entity.type
_entity.pdbx_description
1 polymer ?
#
loop_
_entity_poly.entity_id
_entity_poly.type
_entity_poly.pdbx_seq_one_letter_code
_entity_poly.pdbx_strand_id
1 'polypeptide(L)'
;MQMAIGEKMMWLAIAMLLSACSTVSNKAPDELVRQGIQRNLLRDNQFNFNGQIRLSVDRDKVETSSNQVANETLDDKTEEVAASAFSSEPVRKKHEVEMSTKANAQSHYADGTLSEDCDECEELSNKTLSLIVDQVSIPFSGAVDIPHGKFELIPEVRYEASNILFSIKMPMQVDFQKKVLIMDIRAIRPFVNVIGSILIGKPVGIFEESYVEKTLPEWTNRLPLKELIHAIPKAIDDGYASYDKKAFVYLSLDEAGKKLGARYRIRLNSTREQDQIAAVAAFDSLNKQLKQSEKRDAGLNGQADKSENEDYAVLQELLDEIREEVQSGKLDKVKYDSAITDFYFDDHGRLLAMHGINGFTMDDLKIRRLLGNKKMNNSFWIYFDYRSHPKFTLESSRKNVLFQK
;
A
#
# COMPACT_ATOMS: atom_id res chain seq x y z
N MET A 1 -40.44 53.08 -2.05
CA MET A 1 -40.35 51.87 -1.20
C MET A 1 -39.73 50.73 -2.04
N GLN A 2 -38.44 50.82 -2.35
CA GLN A 2 -37.75 49.84 -3.23
C GLN A 2 -36.26 49.63 -2.87
N MET A 3 -35.78 50.12 -1.72
CA MET A 3 -34.37 49.99 -1.32
C MET A 3 -34.11 48.99 -0.19
N ALA A 4 -35.11 48.27 0.32
CA ALA A 4 -34.92 47.32 1.44
C ALA A 4 -34.77 45.85 1.00
N ILE A 5 -34.96 45.54 -0.29
CA ILE A 5 -34.92 44.16 -0.81
C ILE A 5 -33.52 43.81 -1.33
N GLY A 6 -32.77 44.78 -1.85
CA GLY A 6 -31.41 44.56 -2.37
C GLY A 6 -30.39 44.17 -1.30
N GLU A 7 -30.45 44.81 -0.13
CA GLU A 7 -29.52 44.52 0.98
C GLU A 7 -29.75 43.13 1.57
N LYS A 8 -31.02 42.71 1.76
CA LYS A 8 -31.33 41.36 2.28
C LYS A 8 -30.98 40.25 1.28
N MET A 9 -31.11 40.49 -0.02
CA MET A 9 -30.70 39.53 -1.07
C MET A 9 -29.17 39.41 -1.16
N MET A 10 -28.42 40.49 -0.93
CA MET A 10 -26.97 40.47 -0.90
C MET A 10 -26.42 39.74 0.33
N TRP A 11 -27.04 39.91 1.51
CA TRP A 11 -26.71 39.13 2.71
C TRP A 11 -27.09 37.65 2.59
N LEU A 12 -28.18 37.30 1.89
CA LEU A 12 -28.51 35.90 1.59
C LEU A 12 -27.51 35.26 0.62
N ALA A 13 -27.03 36.00 -0.39
CA ALA A 13 -26.02 35.50 -1.33
C ALA A 13 -24.65 35.32 -0.64
N ILE A 14 -24.27 36.22 0.28
CA ILE A 14 -23.04 36.10 1.07
C ILE A 14 -23.14 34.95 2.10
N ALA A 15 -24.31 34.74 2.72
CA ALA A 15 -24.54 33.61 3.61
C ALA A 15 -24.55 32.26 2.86
N MET A 16 -25.09 32.22 1.63
CA MET A 16 -25.05 31.01 0.79
C MET A 16 -23.63 30.72 0.25
N LEU A 17 -22.81 31.76 0.00
CA LEU A 17 -21.40 31.61 -0.38
C LEU A 17 -20.52 31.14 0.79
N LEU A 18 -20.86 31.50 2.03
CA LEU A 18 -20.14 31.06 3.24
C LEU A 18 -20.55 29.64 3.70
N SER A 19 -21.71 29.14 3.32
CA SER A 19 -22.18 27.78 3.68
C SER A 19 -21.69 26.66 2.76
N ALA A 20 -20.94 26.97 1.70
CA ALA A 20 -20.40 25.97 0.76
C ALA A 20 -18.92 25.60 1.01
N CYS A 21 -18.23 26.27 1.92
CA CYS A 21 -16.94 25.81 2.47
C CYS A 21 -17.23 25.07 3.78
N SER A 22 -17.83 23.87 3.70
CA SER A 22 -18.06 23.04 4.88
C SER A 22 -16.73 22.51 5.40
N THR A 23 -16.04 23.28 6.23
CA THR A 23 -14.94 22.79 7.06
C THR A 23 -15.47 21.65 7.92
N VAL A 24 -14.75 20.52 7.99
CA VAL A 24 -15.25 19.28 8.64
C VAL A 24 -15.17 19.34 10.18
N SER A 25 -15.10 20.54 10.76
CA SER A 25 -14.53 20.81 12.09
C SER A 25 -15.25 20.22 13.31
N ASN A 26 -16.35 19.48 13.13
CA ASN A 26 -17.17 18.95 14.22
C ASN A 26 -17.52 17.45 14.06
N LYS A 27 -16.88 16.72 13.15
CA LYS A 27 -17.16 15.28 12.98
C LYS A 27 -16.46 14.43 14.02
N ALA A 28 -17.09 13.31 14.38
CA ALA A 28 -16.42 12.28 15.17
C ALA A 28 -15.24 11.66 14.39
N PRO A 29 -14.18 11.18 15.07
CA PRO A 29 -13.01 10.64 14.38
C PRO A 29 -13.33 9.51 13.39
N ASP A 30 -14.19 8.57 13.77
CA ASP A 30 -14.65 7.47 12.92
C ASP A 30 -15.38 7.96 11.67
N GLU A 31 -16.25 8.96 11.82
CA GLU A 31 -17.00 9.55 10.72
C GLU A 31 -16.08 10.29 9.73
N LEU A 32 -15.05 10.99 10.22
CA LEU A 32 -14.09 11.69 9.36
C LEU A 32 -13.23 10.70 8.57
N VAL A 33 -12.78 9.60 9.20
CA VAL A 33 -12.06 8.53 8.47
C VAL A 33 -12.93 7.93 7.37
N ARG A 34 -14.15 7.51 7.72
CA ARG A 34 -15.10 6.91 6.76
C ARG A 34 -15.41 7.84 5.60
N GLN A 35 -15.73 9.10 5.89
CA GLN A 35 -16.00 10.10 4.86
C GLN A 35 -14.76 10.35 3.99
N GLY A 36 -13.58 10.46 4.58
CA GLY A 36 -12.34 10.74 3.87
C GLY A 36 -11.97 9.63 2.89
N ILE A 37 -12.12 8.36 3.31
CA ILE A 37 -11.89 7.20 2.44
C ILE A 37 -12.94 7.12 1.34
N GLN A 38 -14.23 7.32 1.65
CA GLN A 38 -15.28 7.39 0.62
C GLN A 38 -15.02 8.51 -0.39
N ARG A 39 -14.59 9.68 0.10
CA ARG A 39 -14.26 10.84 -0.74
C ARG A 39 -13.10 10.53 -1.68
N ASN A 40 -12.05 9.86 -1.21
CA ASN A 40 -10.92 9.42 -2.04
C ASN A 40 -11.37 8.51 -3.20
N LEU A 41 -12.40 7.69 -2.99
CA LEU A 41 -12.90 6.77 -4.03
C LEU A 41 -13.92 7.40 -4.97
N LEU A 42 -14.74 8.31 -4.47
CA LEU A 42 -15.89 8.88 -5.20
C LEU A 42 -15.60 10.22 -5.87
N ARG A 43 -14.74 11.04 -5.28
CA ARG A 43 -14.51 12.43 -5.71
C ARG A 43 -13.05 12.70 -6.03
N ASP A 44 -12.17 12.32 -5.13
CA ASP A 44 -10.73 12.55 -5.28
C ASP A 44 -10.07 11.27 -5.83
N ASN A 45 -10.65 10.70 -6.89
CA ASN A 45 -10.38 9.35 -7.38
C ASN A 45 -9.34 9.27 -8.52
N GLN A 46 -8.61 10.37 -8.70
CA GLN A 46 -7.52 10.51 -9.63
C GLN A 46 -6.34 11.15 -8.89
N PHE A 47 -5.26 10.39 -8.74
CA PHE A 47 -4.09 10.85 -7.99
C PHE A 47 -2.83 10.08 -8.36
N ASN A 48 -1.69 10.72 -8.14
CA ASN A 48 -0.44 10.01 -7.95
C ASN A 48 -0.25 9.69 -6.46
N PHE A 49 0.55 8.68 -6.14
CA PHE A 49 0.92 8.38 -4.77
C PHE A 49 2.40 8.04 -4.66
N ASN A 50 2.96 8.30 -3.49
CA ASN A 50 4.31 7.90 -3.11
C ASN A 50 4.26 7.35 -1.69
N GLY A 51 5.13 6.42 -1.37
CA GLY A 51 5.17 5.80 -0.06
C GLY A 51 6.42 4.99 0.17
N GLN A 52 6.51 4.44 1.37
CA GLN A 52 7.63 3.62 1.78
C GLN A 52 7.19 2.61 2.83
N ILE A 53 7.64 1.37 2.67
CA ILE A 53 7.62 0.34 3.72
C ILE A 53 9.01 0.26 4.32
N ARG A 54 9.11 0.24 5.63
CA ARG A 54 10.35 -0.03 6.36
C ARG A 54 10.12 -1.18 7.33
N LEU A 55 11.10 -2.07 7.38
CA LEU A 55 11.12 -3.18 8.33
C LEU A 55 12.16 -2.86 9.40
N SER A 56 11.85 -3.17 10.64
CA SER A 56 12.81 -3.07 11.74
C SER A 56 12.68 -4.28 12.65
N VAL A 57 13.83 -4.74 13.14
CA VAL A 57 13.92 -5.88 14.04
C VAL A 57 14.06 -5.36 15.47
N ASP A 58 13.30 -5.91 16.41
CA ASP A 58 13.50 -5.68 17.85
C ASP A 58 13.30 -4.23 18.31
N ARG A 59 12.05 -3.74 18.26
CA ARG A 59 11.64 -2.56 19.04
C ARG A 59 10.40 -2.89 19.84
N ASP A 60 10.60 -3.05 21.14
CA ASP A 60 9.50 -3.14 22.10
C ASP A 60 8.56 -1.93 21.93
N LYS A 61 7.30 -2.28 21.66
CA LYS A 61 6.12 -1.41 21.48
C LYS A 61 6.04 -0.63 20.16
N VAL A 62 5.01 -0.97 19.38
CA VAL A 62 4.48 -0.26 18.20
C VAL A 62 4.27 1.24 18.47
N GLU A 63 3.92 1.62 19.71
CA GLU A 63 3.76 3.01 20.14
C GLU A 63 5.05 3.85 20.12
N THR A 64 6.20 3.27 20.49
CA THR A 64 7.49 3.99 20.56
C THR A 64 8.01 4.33 19.16
N SER A 65 7.74 3.46 18.18
CA SER A 65 8.14 3.63 16.78
C SER A 65 7.34 4.72 16.05
N SER A 66 6.09 4.98 16.48
CA SER A 66 5.23 6.02 15.86
C SER A 66 5.83 7.43 15.97
N ASN A 67 6.59 7.71 17.03
CA ASN A 67 7.16 9.04 17.27
C ASN A 67 8.53 9.28 16.62
N GLN A 68 9.21 8.23 16.13
CA GLN A 68 10.58 8.34 15.58
C GLN A 68 10.66 8.36 14.05
N VAL A 69 9.68 7.80 13.33
CA VAL A 69 9.77 7.64 11.85
C VAL A 69 9.47 8.95 11.08
N ALA A 70 8.94 9.97 11.75
CA ALA A 70 8.54 11.23 11.09
C ALA A 70 9.71 12.08 10.54
N ASN A 71 10.97 11.77 10.89
CA ASN A 71 12.13 12.60 10.52
C ASN A 71 12.86 12.17 9.23
N GLU A 72 12.57 11.00 8.64
CA GLU A 72 13.36 10.47 7.51
C GLU A 72 12.59 10.34 6.19
N THR A 73 11.32 10.76 6.13
CA THR A 73 10.45 10.54 4.93
C THR A 73 10.21 11.79 4.08
N LEU A 74 10.81 12.93 4.43
CA LEU A 74 10.76 14.15 3.62
C LEU A 74 12.19 14.67 3.45
N ASP A 75 13.00 13.90 2.73
CA ASP A 75 14.22 14.43 2.14
C ASP A 75 13.86 15.02 0.77
N ASP A 76 14.20 16.29 0.64
CA ASP A 76 13.80 17.24 -0.37
C ASP A 76 14.40 16.90 -1.74
N LYS A 77 13.71 16.10 -2.57
CA LYS A 77 14.11 15.83 -3.98
C LYS A 77 12.91 15.67 -4.92
N THR A 78 11.99 16.64 -4.92
CA THR A 78 10.97 16.74 -5.99
C THR A 78 11.33 17.76 -7.08
N GLU A 79 12.44 18.50 -6.96
CA GLU A 79 12.91 19.43 -8.01
C GLU A 79 14.44 19.46 -8.16
N GLU A 80 15.09 18.36 -8.57
CA GLU A 80 16.45 18.39 -9.20
C GLU A 80 16.98 16.95 -9.44
N VAL A 81 16.53 16.27 -10.49
CA VAL A 81 17.22 15.04 -10.99
C VAL A 81 17.67 15.21 -12.44
N ALA A 82 17.81 16.46 -12.89
CA ALA A 82 18.28 16.77 -14.25
C ALA A 82 19.64 17.49 -14.31
N ALA A 83 20.29 17.82 -13.19
CA ALA A 83 21.59 18.49 -13.22
C ALA A 83 22.41 18.26 -11.95
N SER A 84 23.22 17.19 -11.94
CA SER A 84 24.60 17.20 -11.40
C SER A 84 25.12 15.77 -11.26
N ALA A 85 25.58 15.22 -12.39
CA ALA A 85 26.77 14.41 -12.34
C ALA A 85 27.94 15.32 -11.88
N PHE A 86 28.80 14.80 -11.01
CA PHE A 86 30.02 15.44 -10.47
C PHE A 86 29.83 16.47 -9.34
N SER A 87 29.97 16.01 -8.11
CA SER A 87 30.93 16.59 -7.15
C SER A 87 31.09 15.67 -5.96
N SER A 88 32.33 15.23 -5.77
CA SER A 88 32.79 14.34 -4.72
C SER A 88 33.34 15.14 -3.54
N GLU A 89 32.85 14.88 -2.32
CA GLU A 89 33.63 15.12 -1.10
C GLU A 89 33.22 14.15 0.03
N PRO A 90 34.19 13.54 0.76
CA PRO A 90 33.92 12.48 1.72
C PRO A 90 33.77 13.01 3.16
N VAL A 91 32.66 12.72 3.82
CA VAL A 91 32.54 12.91 5.27
C VAL A 91 33.15 11.72 6.00
N ARG A 92 34.35 11.91 6.55
CA ARG A 92 35.02 10.99 7.48
C ARG A 92 34.24 10.88 8.80
N LYS A 93 33.85 9.67 9.18
CA LYS A 93 33.80 9.26 10.59
C LYS A 93 34.56 7.94 10.74
N LYS A 94 35.63 7.96 11.53
CA LYS A 94 36.40 6.78 11.93
C LYS A 94 35.56 5.96 12.91
N HIS A 95 35.38 4.67 12.63
CA HIS A 95 35.20 3.66 13.67
C HIS A 95 36.40 2.72 13.56
N GLU A 96 37.19 2.71 14.62
CA GLU A 96 38.37 1.87 14.79
C GLU A 96 37.86 0.53 15.31
N VAL A 97 37.96 -0.52 14.49
CA VAL A 97 37.70 -1.90 14.91
C VAL A 97 39.05 -2.52 15.22
N GLU A 98 39.29 -2.83 16.49
CA GLU A 98 40.43 -3.63 16.93
C GLU A 98 40.34 -5.02 16.30
N MET A 99 41.27 -5.32 15.40
CA MET A 99 41.38 -6.59 14.73
C MET A 99 42.31 -7.50 15.53
N SER A 100 41.76 -8.28 16.45
CA SER A 100 42.52 -9.36 17.11
C SER A 100 42.69 -10.52 16.12
N THR A 101 43.89 -10.66 15.58
CA THR A 101 44.34 -11.81 14.80
C THR A 101 44.20 -13.12 15.58
N LYS A 102 43.30 -13.99 15.14
CA LYS A 102 43.48 -15.45 15.27
C LYS A 102 43.35 -16.08 13.89
N ALA A 103 44.49 -16.63 13.46
CA ALA A 103 44.67 -17.33 12.21
C ALA A 103 43.92 -18.68 12.20
N ASN A 104 43.55 -19.09 10.98
CA ASN A 104 43.17 -20.43 10.54
C ASN A 104 41.88 -21.05 11.13
N ALA A 105 40.75 -20.77 10.48
CA ALA A 105 39.73 -21.78 10.25
C ALA A 105 39.55 -21.91 8.73
N GLN A 106 40.04 -23.04 8.23
CA GLN A 106 39.97 -23.50 6.86
C GLN A 106 38.50 -23.55 6.41
N SER A 107 38.24 -23.09 5.19
CA SER A 107 36.91 -23.06 4.58
C SER A 107 36.23 -24.43 4.58
N HIS A 108 35.17 -24.58 5.37
CA HIS A 108 34.21 -25.67 5.27
C HIS A 108 32.81 -25.09 5.01
N TYR A 109 32.58 -24.64 3.77
CA TYR A 109 31.24 -24.49 3.21
C TYR A 109 31.19 -25.27 1.89
N ALA A 110 31.36 -26.58 2.01
CA ALA A 110 31.17 -27.54 0.94
C ALA A 110 30.88 -28.93 1.55
N ASP A 111 29.85 -29.03 2.40
CA ASP A 111 29.05 -30.25 2.46
C ASP A 111 27.69 -29.97 3.09
N GLY A 112 26.65 -30.61 2.55
CA GLY A 112 25.23 -30.35 2.80
C GLY A 112 24.68 -30.96 4.08
N THR A 113 25.39 -30.82 5.20
CA THR A 113 24.94 -31.29 6.52
C THR A 113 25.25 -30.22 7.57
N LEU A 114 24.32 -29.26 7.70
CA LEU A 114 24.28 -28.41 8.89
C LEU A 114 23.91 -29.31 10.08
N SER A 115 24.91 -29.60 10.91
CA SER A 115 24.71 -30.17 12.24
C SER A 115 23.82 -29.21 13.05
N GLU A 116 22.75 -29.78 13.60
CA GLU A 116 22.01 -29.19 14.71
C GLU A 116 22.97 -28.87 15.88
N ASP A 117 22.65 -27.80 16.63
CA ASP A 117 23.34 -27.27 17.82
C ASP A 117 24.64 -26.47 17.61
N CYS A 118 24.49 -25.22 17.13
CA CYS A 118 25.47 -24.16 17.39
C CYS A 118 24.75 -22.86 17.76
N ASP A 119 24.52 -22.62 19.05
CA ASP A 119 23.91 -21.38 19.57
C ASP A 119 24.69 -20.11 19.14
N GLU A 120 26.02 -20.19 19.02
CA GLU A 120 26.87 -19.08 18.54
C GLU A 120 26.63 -18.76 17.04
N CYS A 121 26.30 -19.75 16.21
CA CYS A 121 25.97 -19.54 14.80
C CYS A 121 24.60 -18.86 14.64
N GLU A 122 23.67 -19.16 15.54
CA GLU A 122 22.36 -18.49 15.59
C GLU A 122 22.53 -17.03 16.04
N GLU A 123 23.36 -16.73 17.04
CA GLU A 123 23.58 -15.36 17.52
C GLU A 123 24.29 -14.45 16.47
N LEU A 124 25.31 -14.96 15.78
CA LEU A 124 26.01 -14.21 14.73
C LEU A 124 25.14 -13.95 13.49
N SER A 125 24.35 -14.94 13.08
CA SER A 125 23.38 -14.77 11.98
C SER A 125 22.30 -13.78 12.37
N ASN A 126 21.77 -13.85 13.59
CA ASN A 126 20.78 -12.92 14.13
C ASN A 126 21.25 -11.46 14.16
N LYS A 127 22.50 -11.19 14.57
CA LYS A 127 23.06 -9.82 14.57
C LYS A 127 23.25 -9.29 13.16
N THR A 128 23.75 -10.12 12.24
CA THR A 128 23.95 -9.76 10.84
C THR A 128 22.63 -9.46 10.13
N LEU A 129 21.56 -10.21 10.44
CA LEU A 129 20.23 -10.01 9.85
C LEU A 129 19.59 -8.69 10.27
N SER A 130 19.69 -8.31 11.55
CA SER A 130 19.17 -7.01 12.01
C SER A 130 19.86 -5.84 11.28
N LEU A 131 21.16 -5.94 11.06
CA LEU A 131 21.94 -4.94 10.32
C LEU A 131 21.55 -4.87 8.84
N ILE A 132 21.05 -5.96 8.25
CA ILE A 132 20.59 -5.95 6.86
C ILE A 132 19.16 -5.41 6.77
N VAL A 133 18.24 -5.88 7.62
CA VAL A 133 16.82 -5.50 7.58
C VAL A 133 16.62 -4.02 7.81
N ASP A 134 17.35 -3.43 8.77
CA ASP A 134 17.25 -1.99 9.07
C ASP A 134 17.72 -1.09 7.92
N GLN A 135 18.52 -1.64 6.99
CA GLN A 135 19.02 -0.94 5.80
C GLN A 135 18.16 -1.20 4.56
N VAL A 136 17.15 -2.07 4.65
CA VAL A 136 16.18 -2.33 3.58
C VAL A 136 14.97 -1.42 3.76
N SER A 137 14.62 -0.71 2.69
CA SER A 137 13.33 -0.07 2.54
C SER A 137 12.68 -0.49 1.24
N ILE A 138 11.36 -0.39 1.20
CA ILE A 138 10.59 -0.61 -0.01
C ILE A 138 9.84 0.67 -0.35
N PRO A 139 10.49 1.67 -0.97
CA PRO A 139 9.78 2.79 -1.57
C PRO A 139 8.78 2.28 -2.61
N PHE A 140 7.66 2.94 -2.74
CA PHE A 140 6.72 2.67 -3.81
C PHE A 140 6.07 3.95 -4.29
N SER A 141 5.70 3.98 -5.56
CA SER A 141 5.00 5.11 -6.17
C SER A 141 4.01 4.60 -7.21
N GLY A 142 3.14 5.47 -7.70
CA GLY A 142 2.21 5.09 -8.74
C GLY A 142 1.17 6.12 -9.08
N ALA A 143 0.16 5.66 -9.81
CA ALA A 143 -0.93 6.48 -10.32
C ALA A 143 -2.23 5.70 -10.28
N VAL A 144 -3.31 6.37 -9.94
CA VAL A 144 -4.66 5.84 -9.91
C VAL A 144 -5.56 6.76 -10.72
N ASP A 145 -6.29 6.20 -11.66
CA ASP A 145 -7.36 6.84 -12.41
C ASP A 145 -8.57 5.91 -12.41
N ILE A 146 -9.41 6.01 -11.37
CA ILE A 146 -10.59 5.16 -11.19
C ILE A 146 -11.59 5.36 -12.34
N PRO A 147 -11.94 6.60 -12.78
CA PRO A 147 -12.85 6.79 -13.91
C PRO A 147 -12.44 6.06 -15.19
N HIS A 148 -11.13 5.96 -15.46
CA HIS A 148 -10.61 5.24 -16.63
C HIS A 148 -10.15 3.81 -16.31
N GLY A 149 -10.35 3.31 -15.08
CA GLY A 149 -9.97 1.97 -14.67
C GLY A 149 -8.47 1.68 -14.87
N LYS A 150 -7.61 2.67 -14.63
CA LYS A 150 -6.17 2.57 -14.87
C LYS A 150 -5.39 2.74 -13.57
N PHE A 151 -4.50 1.79 -13.28
CA PHE A 151 -3.75 1.71 -12.04
C PHE A 151 -2.30 1.37 -12.33
N GLU A 152 -1.37 2.05 -11.67
CA GLU A 152 0.05 1.79 -11.76
C GLU A 152 0.67 1.74 -10.37
N LEU A 153 1.56 0.77 -10.17
CA LEU A 153 2.34 0.57 -8.97
C LEU A 153 3.81 0.36 -9.37
N ILE A 154 4.71 1.05 -8.70
CA ILE A 154 6.15 0.97 -8.92
C ILE A 154 6.78 0.72 -7.55
N PRO A 155 6.86 -0.54 -7.10
CA PRO A 155 7.63 -0.90 -5.93
C PRO A 155 9.12 -0.88 -6.26
N GLU A 156 9.90 -0.44 -5.29
CA GLU A 156 11.35 -0.38 -5.32
C GLU A 156 11.88 -1.14 -4.11
N VAL A 157 12.66 -2.20 -4.29
CA VAL A 157 13.42 -2.80 -3.17
C VAL A 157 14.75 -2.07 -3.10
N ARG A 158 14.97 -1.29 -2.03
CA ARG A 158 16.17 -0.47 -1.83
C ARG A 158 16.93 -0.94 -0.59
N TYR A 159 18.20 -1.29 -0.77
CA TYR A 159 19.16 -1.54 0.28
C TYR A 159 20.23 -0.45 0.25
N GLU A 160 20.46 0.21 1.37
CA GLU A 160 21.43 1.29 1.46
C GLU A 160 22.28 1.15 2.72
N ALA A 161 23.59 1.07 2.57
CA ALA A 161 24.55 1.01 3.66
C ALA A 161 25.75 1.91 3.35
N SER A 162 26.69 2.03 4.30
CA SER A 162 27.92 2.82 4.08
C SER A 162 28.65 2.35 2.82
N ASN A 163 28.67 3.21 1.80
CA ASN A 163 29.28 2.99 0.49
C ASN A 163 28.62 1.90 -0.38
N ILE A 164 27.40 1.44 -0.07
CA ILE A 164 26.66 0.47 -0.89
C ILE A 164 25.22 0.94 -1.06
N LEU A 165 24.79 1.09 -2.31
CA LEU A 165 23.38 1.30 -2.67
C LEU A 165 22.98 0.28 -3.72
N PHE A 166 21.91 -0.44 -3.45
CA PHE A 166 21.27 -1.35 -4.38
C PHE A 166 19.77 -1.04 -4.44
N SER A 167 19.22 -0.95 -5.66
CA SER A 167 17.82 -0.65 -5.88
C SER A 167 17.28 -1.42 -7.08
N ILE A 168 16.15 -2.10 -6.91
CA ILE A 168 15.40 -2.75 -7.98
C ILE A 168 13.99 -2.18 -8.01
N LYS A 169 13.61 -1.56 -9.14
CA LYS A 169 12.25 -1.11 -9.42
C LYS A 169 11.51 -2.12 -10.28
N MET A 170 10.24 -2.37 -9.98
CA MET A 170 9.37 -3.25 -10.77
C MET A 170 8.05 -2.57 -11.18
N PRO A 171 8.09 -1.59 -12.09
CA PRO A 171 6.88 -0.95 -12.58
C PRO A 171 5.85 -1.96 -13.09
N MET A 172 4.61 -1.83 -12.65
CA MET A 172 3.46 -2.61 -13.13
C MET A 172 2.24 -1.71 -13.31
N GLN A 173 1.44 -2.00 -14.33
CA GLN A 173 0.23 -1.24 -14.66
C GLN A 173 -0.89 -2.18 -15.09
N VAL A 174 -2.10 -1.92 -14.60
CA VAL A 174 -3.34 -2.54 -15.06
C VAL A 174 -4.20 -1.48 -15.72
N ASP A 175 -4.69 -1.80 -16.92
CA ASP A 175 -5.70 -1.02 -17.64
C ASP A 175 -6.90 -1.93 -17.85
N PHE A 176 -7.96 -1.75 -17.06
CA PHE A 176 -9.17 -2.57 -17.11
C PHE A 176 -10.00 -2.30 -18.38
N GLN A 177 -9.90 -1.11 -18.98
CA GLN A 177 -10.59 -0.81 -20.23
C GLN A 177 -9.94 -1.53 -21.41
N LYS A 178 -8.60 -1.56 -21.45
CA LYS A 178 -7.84 -2.31 -22.46
C LYS A 178 -7.69 -3.79 -22.12
N LYS A 179 -7.97 -4.18 -20.88
CA LYS A 179 -7.83 -5.54 -20.33
C LYS A 179 -6.39 -6.03 -20.42
N VAL A 180 -5.45 -5.15 -20.06
CA VAL A 180 -4.02 -5.45 -20.13
C VAL A 180 -3.38 -5.23 -18.78
N LEU A 181 -2.56 -6.19 -18.38
CA LEU A 181 -1.58 -6.09 -17.30
C LEU A 181 -0.19 -6.01 -17.94
N ILE A 182 0.54 -4.93 -17.64
CA ILE A 182 1.90 -4.69 -18.11
C ILE A 182 2.83 -4.71 -16.91
N MET A 183 3.93 -5.45 -17.01
CA MET A 183 5.01 -5.44 -16.03
C MET A 183 6.35 -5.22 -16.73
N ASP A 184 7.13 -4.26 -16.26
CA ASP A 184 8.53 -4.09 -16.69
C ASP A 184 9.42 -5.01 -15.86
N ILE A 185 9.95 -6.05 -16.51
CA ILE A 185 10.73 -7.09 -15.85
C ILE A 185 12.24 -6.97 -16.14
N ARG A 186 12.69 -5.90 -16.83
CA ARG A 186 14.09 -5.74 -17.24
C ARG A 186 15.05 -5.79 -16.06
N ALA A 187 14.70 -5.13 -14.95
CA ALA A 187 15.55 -5.05 -13.77
C ALA A 187 15.69 -6.40 -13.04
N ILE A 188 14.66 -7.26 -13.11
CA ILE A 188 14.66 -8.56 -12.42
C ILE A 188 15.08 -9.72 -13.31
N ARG A 189 15.14 -9.54 -14.64
CA ARG A 189 15.48 -10.58 -15.60
C ARG A 189 16.73 -11.41 -15.21
N PRO A 190 17.85 -10.82 -14.75
CA PRO A 190 19.02 -11.59 -14.31
C PRO A 190 18.77 -12.44 -13.05
N PHE A 191 17.77 -12.07 -12.26
CA PHE A 191 17.46 -12.66 -10.95
C PHE A 191 16.26 -13.60 -10.98
N VAL A 192 15.52 -13.74 -12.10
CA VAL A 192 14.29 -14.56 -12.19
C VAL A 192 14.50 -15.99 -11.72
N ASN A 193 15.64 -16.61 -12.09
CA ASN A 193 15.96 -17.96 -11.66
C ASN A 193 16.13 -18.05 -10.13
N VAL A 194 16.81 -17.05 -9.54
CA VAL A 194 17.10 -16.98 -8.10
C VAL A 194 15.82 -16.70 -7.32
N ILE A 195 15.04 -15.71 -7.76
CA ILE A 195 13.75 -15.35 -7.18
C ILE A 195 12.79 -16.54 -7.25
N GLY A 196 12.68 -17.21 -8.40
CA GLY A 196 11.84 -18.39 -8.57
C GLY A 196 12.25 -19.55 -7.64
N SER A 197 13.56 -19.77 -7.50
CA SER A 197 14.09 -20.80 -6.59
C SER A 197 13.76 -20.48 -5.12
N ILE A 198 13.81 -19.21 -4.73
CA ILE A 198 13.48 -18.77 -3.36
C ILE A 198 11.97 -18.85 -3.10
N LEU A 199 11.15 -18.27 -3.98
CA LEU A 199 9.71 -18.11 -3.76
C LEU A 199 8.90 -19.38 -4.08
N ILE A 200 9.23 -20.05 -5.19
CA ILE A 200 8.46 -21.17 -5.74
C ILE A 200 9.18 -22.51 -5.50
N GLY A 201 10.45 -22.48 -5.06
CA GLY A 201 11.25 -23.68 -4.82
C GLY A 201 11.76 -24.34 -6.11
N LYS A 202 11.67 -23.65 -7.25
CA LYS A 202 12.15 -24.15 -8.56
C LYS A 202 12.67 -22.99 -9.41
N PRO A 203 13.75 -23.19 -10.19
CA PRO A 203 14.21 -22.19 -11.14
C PRO A 203 13.12 -21.94 -12.18
N VAL A 204 12.78 -20.67 -12.38
CA VAL A 204 11.88 -20.23 -13.45
C VAL A 204 12.72 -19.89 -14.66
N GLY A 205 12.23 -20.13 -15.88
CA GLY A 205 12.96 -19.77 -17.10
C GLY A 205 13.21 -18.26 -17.21
N ILE A 206 14.34 -17.88 -17.82
CA ILE A 206 14.66 -16.48 -18.10
C ILE A 206 13.70 -15.99 -19.20
N PHE A 207 12.96 -14.93 -18.92
CA PHE A 207 12.15 -14.26 -19.94
C PHE A 207 13.07 -13.48 -20.90
N GLU A 208 12.89 -13.66 -22.21
CA GLU A 208 13.62 -12.88 -23.22
C GLU A 208 13.08 -11.46 -23.37
N GLU A 209 11.80 -11.27 -23.07
CA GLU A 209 11.06 -10.02 -23.22
C GLU A 209 11.43 -8.99 -22.15
N SER A 210 11.39 -7.70 -22.51
CA SER A 210 11.60 -6.59 -21.58
C SER A 210 10.35 -6.27 -20.76
N TYR A 211 9.18 -6.53 -21.34
CA TYR A 211 7.88 -6.29 -20.72
C TYR A 211 7.08 -7.57 -20.81
N VAL A 212 6.37 -7.90 -19.75
CA VAL A 212 5.34 -8.93 -19.77
C VAL A 212 4.01 -8.22 -19.96
N GLU A 213 3.44 -8.37 -21.15
CA GLU A 213 2.07 -7.95 -21.44
C GLU A 213 1.16 -9.17 -21.36
N LYS A 214 0.21 -9.15 -20.43
CA LYS A 214 -0.80 -10.19 -20.30
C LYS A 214 -2.18 -9.59 -20.50
N THR A 215 -2.92 -10.14 -21.46
CA THR A 215 -4.37 -9.93 -21.52
C THR A 215 -4.98 -10.51 -20.25
N LEU A 216 -5.89 -9.76 -19.63
CA LEU A 216 -6.64 -10.26 -18.50
C LEU A 216 -7.45 -11.50 -18.92
N PRO A 217 -7.65 -12.49 -18.02
CA PRO A 217 -8.40 -13.70 -18.33
C PRO A 217 -9.82 -13.40 -18.86
N GLU A 218 -10.38 -14.27 -19.70
CA GLU A 218 -11.72 -14.03 -20.30
C GLU A 218 -12.83 -13.83 -19.27
N TRP A 219 -12.75 -14.46 -18.09
CA TRP A 219 -13.73 -14.25 -17.01
C TRP A 219 -13.78 -12.80 -16.53
N THR A 220 -12.71 -12.02 -16.70
CA THR A 220 -12.70 -10.59 -16.36
C THR A 220 -13.57 -9.74 -17.29
N ASN A 221 -13.88 -10.24 -18.50
CA ASN A 221 -14.82 -9.59 -19.42
C ASN A 221 -16.25 -9.57 -18.90
N ARG A 222 -16.56 -10.54 -18.04
CA ARG A 222 -17.87 -10.81 -17.46
C ARG A 222 -18.06 -10.12 -16.12
N LEU A 223 -17.09 -9.32 -15.68
CA LEU A 223 -17.21 -8.66 -14.39
C LEU A 223 -18.12 -7.44 -14.50
N PRO A 224 -19.13 -7.30 -13.62
CA PRO A 224 -19.93 -6.09 -13.50
C PRO A 224 -19.11 -5.00 -12.80
N LEU A 225 -18.06 -4.51 -13.48
CA LEU A 225 -17.06 -3.58 -12.92
C LEU A 225 -17.68 -2.27 -12.47
N LYS A 226 -18.70 -1.80 -13.19
CA LYS A 226 -19.42 -0.57 -12.86
C LYS A 226 -20.16 -0.73 -11.52
N GLU A 227 -20.86 -1.84 -11.34
CA GLU A 227 -21.62 -2.15 -10.14
C GLU A 227 -20.69 -2.44 -8.96
N LEU A 228 -19.55 -3.08 -9.23
CA LEU A 228 -18.47 -3.26 -8.26
C LEU A 228 -17.93 -1.91 -7.78
N ILE A 229 -17.59 -0.99 -8.69
CA ILE A 229 -17.14 0.37 -8.37
C ILE A 229 -18.18 1.13 -7.55
N HIS A 230 -19.47 0.98 -7.88
CA HIS A 230 -20.56 1.58 -7.11
C HIS A 230 -20.73 0.97 -5.70
N ALA A 231 -20.40 -0.32 -5.53
CA ALA A 231 -20.57 -1.01 -4.27
C ALA A 231 -19.40 -0.80 -3.28
N ILE A 232 -18.17 -0.62 -3.78
CA ILE A 232 -16.95 -0.44 -2.99
C ILE A 232 -17.07 0.65 -1.89
N PRO A 233 -17.58 1.87 -2.15
CA PRO A 233 -17.63 2.93 -1.14
C PRO A 233 -18.43 2.55 0.10
N LYS A 234 -19.53 1.82 -0.07
CA LYS A 234 -20.33 1.34 1.05
C LYS A 234 -19.72 0.09 1.71
N ALA A 235 -19.06 -0.77 0.94
CA ALA A 235 -18.34 -1.91 1.52
C ALA A 235 -17.25 -1.43 2.48
N ILE A 236 -16.47 -0.44 2.07
CA ILE A 236 -15.43 0.16 2.91
C ILE A 236 -16.02 0.88 4.12
N ASP A 237 -17.15 1.58 3.93
CA ASP A 237 -17.88 2.23 5.01
C ASP A 237 -18.36 1.24 6.07
N ASP A 238 -18.96 0.13 5.65
CA ASP A 238 -19.44 -0.93 6.54
C ASP A 238 -18.27 -1.64 7.25
N GLY A 239 -17.13 -1.81 6.57
CA GLY A 239 -15.89 -2.31 7.17
C GLY A 239 -15.36 -1.38 8.27
N TYR A 240 -15.21 -0.08 8.01
CA TYR A 240 -14.77 0.85 9.05
C TYR A 240 -15.81 1.06 10.16
N ALA A 241 -17.10 0.89 9.86
CA ALA A 241 -18.17 0.98 10.85
C ALA A 241 -18.18 -0.20 11.83
N SER A 242 -17.49 -1.31 11.55
CA SER A 242 -17.44 -2.46 12.45
C SER A 242 -16.46 -2.29 13.61
N TYR A 243 -15.54 -1.32 13.54
CA TYR A 243 -14.66 -0.99 14.65
C TYR A 243 -15.43 -0.28 15.77
N ASP A 244 -14.97 -0.44 17.02
CA ASP A 244 -15.46 0.40 18.11
C ASP A 244 -15.10 1.86 17.82
N LYS A 245 -16.04 2.78 17.99
CA LYS A 245 -15.81 4.22 17.79
C LYS A 245 -14.64 4.75 18.62
N LYS A 246 -14.38 4.17 19.79
CA LYS A 246 -13.26 4.51 20.68
C LYS A 246 -11.90 4.07 20.14
N ALA A 247 -11.87 3.18 19.14
CA ALA A 247 -10.65 2.81 18.44
C ALA A 247 -10.09 4.00 17.63
N PHE A 248 -10.93 4.98 17.28
CA PHE A 248 -10.56 6.18 16.56
C PHE A 248 -10.34 7.36 17.52
N VAL A 249 -9.17 7.99 17.44
CA VAL A 249 -8.78 9.07 18.35
C VAL A 249 -8.18 10.23 17.58
N TYR A 250 -8.61 11.46 17.89
CA TYR A 250 -7.93 12.66 17.41
C TYR A 250 -6.58 12.82 18.07
N LEU A 251 -5.55 13.07 17.27
CA LEU A 251 -4.21 13.37 17.74
C LEU A 251 -3.80 14.78 17.31
N SER A 252 -2.83 15.34 18.03
CA SER A 252 -2.14 16.54 17.57
C SER A 252 -1.38 16.25 16.28
N LEU A 253 -1.34 17.24 15.38
CA LEU A 253 -0.52 17.16 14.17
C LEU A 253 0.95 17.06 14.55
N ASP A 254 1.64 16.07 13.99
CA ASP A 254 3.10 16.01 14.02
C ASP A 254 3.71 16.81 12.87
N GLU A 255 5.03 16.82 12.79
CA GLU A 255 5.77 17.55 11.76
C GLU A 255 5.42 17.07 10.34
N ALA A 256 5.19 15.77 10.15
CA ALA A 256 4.76 15.23 8.86
C ALA A 256 3.39 15.80 8.46
N GLY A 257 2.40 15.74 9.36
CA GLY A 257 1.08 16.32 9.14
C GLY A 257 1.12 17.82 8.85
N LYS A 258 1.95 18.58 9.58
CA LYS A 258 2.14 20.02 9.34
C LYS A 258 2.72 20.31 7.96
N LYS A 259 3.77 19.57 7.54
CA LYS A 259 4.40 19.72 6.23
C LYS A 259 3.44 19.41 5.08
N LEU A 260 2.55 18.43 5.27
CA LEU A 260 1.50 18.09 4.30
C LEU A 260 0.35 19.11 4.23
N GLY A 261 0.29 20.07 5.16
CA GLY A 261 -0.86 20.97 5.28
C GLY A 261 -2.10 20.29 5.87
N ALA A 262 -1.94 19.17 6.58
CA ALA A 262 -3.02 18.51 7.27
C ALA A 262 -3.61 19.40 8.37
N ARG A 263 -4.90 19.21 8.65
CA ARG A 263 -5.65 19.85 9.73
C ARG A 263 -6.08 18.87 10.79
N TYR A 264 -6.29 17.61 10.41
CA TYR A 264 -6.65 16.55 11.32
C TYR A 264 -5.69 15.37 11.19
N ARG A 265 -5.31 14.81 12.33
CA ARG A 265 -4.68 13.50 12.43
C ARG A 265 -5.59 12.61 13.26
N ILE A 266 -5.98 11.47 12.71
CA ILE A 266 -6.83 10.50 13.39
C ILE A 266 -6.10 9.18 13.45
N ARG A 267 -5.99 8.61 14.64
CA ARG A 267 -5.44 7.27 14.84
C ARG A 267 -6.55 6.26 14.92
N LEU A 268 -6.43 5.16 14.18
CA LEU A 268 -7.12 3.91 14.42
C LEU A 268 -6.17 2.95 15.14
N ASN A 269 -6.54 2.49 16.32
CA ASN A 269 -5.89 1.37 16.99
C ASN A 269 -6.70 0.10 16.76
N SER A 270 -6.10 -0.93 16.18
CA SER A 270 -6.77 -2.19 15.90
C SER A 270 -5.96 -3.40 16.36
N THR A 271 -6.68 -4.49 16.63
CA THR A 271 -6.10 -5.83 16.69
C THR A 271 -6.38 -6.57 15.39
N ARG A 272 -5.67 -7.67 15.18
CA ARG A 272 -5.88 -8.53 14.02
C ARG A 272 -7.32 -9.04 13.93
N GLU A 273 -7.91 -9.44 15.05
CA GLU A 273 -9.30 -9.92 15.08
C GLU A 273 -10.26 -8.82 14.63
N GLN A 274 -10.02 -7.58 15.04
CA GLN A 274 -10.84 -6.44 14.61
C GLN A 274 -10.69 -6.15 13.13
N ASP A 275 -9.46 -6.21 12.60
CA ASP A 275 -9.19 -6.01 11.17
C ASP A 275 -9.82 -7.13 10.32
N GLN A 276 -9.84 -8.38 10.81
CA GLN A 276 -10.56 -9.48 10.17
C GLN A 276 -12.07 -9.27 10.17
N ILE A 277 -12.65 -8.82 11.30
CA ILE A 277 -14.09 -8.50 11.38
C ILE A 277 -14.44 -7.38 10.39
N ALA A 278 -13.60 -6.35 10.30
CA ALA A 278 -13.80 -5.24 9.36
C ALA A 278 -13.69 -5.69 7.90
N ALA A 279 -12.71 -6.52 7.57
CA ALA A 279 -12.58 -7.08 6.23
C ALA A 279 -13.80 -7.95 5.87
N VAL A 280 -14.24 -8.84 6.76
CA VAL A 280 -15.45 -9.66 6.55
C VAL A 280 -16.69 -8.79 6.37
N ALA A 281 -16.87 -7.74 7.19
CA ALA A 281 -17.99 -6.81 7.06
C ALA A 281 -17.98 -6.08 5.70
N ALA A 282 -16.81 -5.70 5.21
CA ALA A 282 -16.67 -5.10 3.88
C ALA A 282 -17.04 -6.09 2.76
N PHE A 283 -16.56 -7.34 2.82
CA PHE A 283 -16.92 -8.37 1.84
C PHE A 283 -18.42 -8.71 1.87
N ASP A 284 -19.02 -8.84 3.06
CA ASP A 284 -20.45 -9.07 3.24
C ASP A 284 -21.29 -7.93 2.63
N SER A 285 -20.87 -6.69 2.84
CA SER A 285 -21.51 -5.52 2.25
C SER A 285 -21.37 -5.48 0.73
N LEU A 286 -20.19 -5.81 0.22
CA LEU A 286 -19.92 -5.88 -1.22
C LEU A 286 -20.82 -6.92 -1.90
N ASN A 287 -20.85 -8.15 -1.37
CA ASN A 287 -21.69 -9.23 -1.87
C ASN A 287 -23.18 -8.84 -1.81
N LYS A 288 -23.64 -8.24 -0.71
CA LYS A 288 -25.02 -7.77 -0.56
C LYS A 288 -25.39 -6.72 -1.61
N GLN A 289 -24.50 -5.76 -1.88
CA GLN A 289 -24.76 -4.72 -2.87
C GLN A 289 -24.78 -5.27 -4.29
N LEU A 290 -23.89 -6.20 -4.63
CA LEU A 290 -23.90 -6.88 -5.93
C LEU A 290 -25.19 -7.69 -6.12
N LYS A 291 -25.65 -8.44 -5.11
CA LYS A 291 -26.95 -9.13 -5.14
C LYS A 291 -28.15 -8.19 -5.32
N GLN A 292 -28.05 -6.96 -4.81
CA GLN A 292 -29.07 -5.94 -5.02
C GLN A 292 -29.04 -5.37 -6.44
N SER A 293 -27.86 -5.18 -7.02
CA SER A 293 -27.70 -4.78 -8.42
C SER A 293 -28.23 -5.86 -9.37
N GLU A 294 -27.85 -7.12 -9.17
CA GLU A 294 -28.37 -8.28 -9.92
C GLU A 294 -29.91 -8.30 -9.95
N LYS A 295 -30.55 -8.16 -8.78
CA LYS A 295 -32.02 -8.12 -8.68
C LYS A 295 -32.64 -6.91 -9.36
N ARG A 296 -31.97 -5.74 -9.31
CA ARG A 296 -32.43 -4.52 -9.96
C ARG A 296 -32.40 -4.69 -11.48
N ASP A 297 -31.30 -5.21 -12.00
CA ASP A 297 -31.10 -5.41 -13.43
C ASP A 297 -32.08 -6.48 -13.96
N ALA A 298 -32.26 -7.57 -13.21
CA ALA A 298 -33.26 -8.60 -13.49
C ALA A 298 -34.71 -8.08 -13.50
N GLY A 299 -35.04 -7.14 -12.60
CA GLY A 299 -36.37 -6.53 -12.50
C GLY A 299 -36.66 -5.47 -13.57
N LEU A 300 -35.62 -4.80 -14.09
CA LEU A 300 -35.74 -3.81 -15.15
C LEU A 300 -35.84 -4.44 -16.54
N ASN A 301 -35.23 -5.61 -16.75
CA ASN A 301 -35.14 -6.24 -18.07
C ASN A 301 -36.27 -7.24 -18.40
N GLY A 302 -37.25 -7.47 -17.52
CA GLY A 302 -38.46 -8.29 -17.78
C GLY A 302 -38.22 -9.79 -17.99
N GLN A 303 -36.99 -10.18 -18.31
CA GLN A 303 -36.37 -11.49 -18.27
C GLN A 303 -34.88 -11.17 -18.17
N ALA A 304 -34.27 -11.35 -17.00
CA ALA A 304 -32.81 -11.32 -16.90
C ALA A 304 -32.25 -12.28 -17.95
N ASP A 305 -31.43 -11.77 -18.88
CA ASP A 305 -30.74 -12.65 -19.80
C ASP A 305 -29.87 -13.58 -18.93
N LYS A 306 -29.91 -14.90 -19.17
CA LYS A 306 -29.24 -15.87 -18.29
C LYS A 306 -27.76 -15.57 -18.08
N SER A 307 -27.14 -14.90 -19.07
CA SER A 307 -25.75 -14.44 -19.04
C SER A 307 -25.47 -13.38 -17.97
N GLU A 308 -26.38 -12.43 -17.68
CA GLU A 308 -26.13 -11.39 -16.66
C GLU A 308 -26.09 -12.01 -15.25
N ASN A 309 -26.96 -12.98 -14.97
CA ASN A 309 -26.95 -13.70 -13.69
C ASN A 309 -25.68 -14.57 -13.52
N GLU A 310 -25.14 -15.14 -14.60
CA GLU A 310 -23.87 -15.90 -14.56
C GLU A 310 -22.66 -14.99 -14.26
N ASP A 311 -22.66 -13.76 -14.79
CA ASP A 311 -21.62 -12.75 -14.57
C ASP A 311 -21.56 -12.30 -13.08
N TYR A 312 -22.72 -12.07 -12.46
CA TYR A 312 -22.80 -11.81 -11.02
C TYR A 312 -22.39 -13.04 -10.18
N ALA A 313 -22.77 -14.24 -10.59
CA ALA A 313 -22.47 -15.47 -9.83
C ALA A 313 -20.96 -15.75 -9.72
N VAL A 314 -20.20 -15.60 -10.81
CA VAL A 314 -18.73 -15.79 -10.80
C VAL A 314 -18.04 -14.82 -9.85
N LEU A 315 -18.47 -13.55 -9.83
CA LEU A 315 -17.91 -12.56 -8.92
C LEU A 315 -18.30 -12.84 -7.47
N GLN A 316 -19.53 -13.27 -7.21
CA GLN A 316 -19.98 -13.63 -5.86
C GLN A 316 -19.22 -14.84 -5.32
N GLU A 317 -18.98 -15.87 -6.14
CA GLU A 317 -18.18 -17.04 -5.77
C GLU A 317 -16.74 -16.64 -5.39
N LEU A 318 -16.09 -15.80 -6.20
CA LEU A 318 -14.75 -15.28 -5.91
C LEU A 318 -14.72 -14.47 -4.60
N LEU A 319 -15.73 -13.62 -4.36
CA LEU A 319 -15.82 -12.84 -3.13
C LEU A 319 -16.06 -13.73 -1.90
N ASP A 320 -16.88 -14.77 -2.03
CA ASP A 320 -17.15 -15.71 -0.96
C ASP A 320 -15.89 -16.55 -0.63
N GLU A 321 -15.11 -16.97 -1.64
CA GLU A 321 -13.82 -17.64 -1.45
C GLU A 321 -12.83 -16.75 -0.69
N ILE A 322 -12.61 -15.51 -1.15
CA ILE A 322 -11.71 -14.56 -0.47
C ILE A 322 -12.18 -14.29 0.96
N ARG A 323 -13.49 -14.12 1.16
CA ARG A 323 -14.10 -13.92 2.48
C ARG A 323 -13.83 -15.11 3.41
N GLU A 324 -13.98 -16.33 2.94
CA GLU A 324 -13.67 -17.54 3.72
C GLU A 324 -12.19 -17.62 4.07
N GLU A 325 -11.29 -17.26 3.15
CA GLU A 325 -9.86 -17.23 3.41
C GLU A 325 -9.47 -16.18 4.46
N VAL A 326 -10.10 -14.99 4.42
CA VAL A 326 -9.93 -13.94 5.43
C VAL A 326 -10.44 -14.42 6.79
N GLN A 327 -11.67 -14.96 6.82
CA GLN A 327 -12.30 -15.44 8.05
C GLN A 327 -11.54 -16.61 8.69
N SER A 328 -10.99 -17.50 7.88
CA SER A 328 -10.18 -18.63 8.36
C SER A 328 -8.73 -18.24 8.68
N GLY A 329 -8.32 -17.00 8.39
CA GLY A 329 -6.95 -16.53 8.58
C GLY A 329 -5.93 -17.21 7.66
N LYS A 330 -6.37 -17.88 6.59
CA LYS A 330 -5.50 -18.61 5.65
C LYS A 330 -4.68 -17.68 4.76
N LEU A 331 -5.19 -16.47 4.47
CA LEU A 331 -4.45 -15.41 3.77
C LEU A 331 -3.31 -14.82 4.61
N ASP A 332 -3.40 -14.93 5.94
CA ASP A 332 -2.46 -14.34 6.89
C ASP A 332 -1.35 -15.33 7.29
N LYS A 333 -0.29 -15.41 6.49
CA LYS A 333 0.97 -16.05 6.92
C LYS A 333 1.76 -15.20 7.93
N VAL A 334 1.27 -14.00 8.23
CA VAL A 334 1.90 -12.98 9.06
C VAL A 334 0.99 -12.71 10.26
N LYS A 335 1.42 -13.07 11.46
CA LYS A 335 0.66 -12.83 12.70
C LYS A 335 1.07 -11.49 13.30
N TYR A 336 0.14 -10.60 13.61
CA TYR A 336 0.39 -9.38 14.38
C TYR A 336 -0.58 -9.27 15.55
N ASP A 337 -0.10 -8.69 16.65
CA ASP A 337 -0.89 -8.54 17.89
C ASP A 337 -1.67 -7.22 17.89
N SER A 338 -1.07 -6.16 17.32
CA SER A 338 -1.67 -4.83 17.25
C SER A 338 -1.19 -4.07 16.04
N ALA A 339 -2.05 -3.19 15.53
CA ALA A 339 -1.78 -2.28 14.44
C ALA A 339 -2.26 -0.87 14.81
N ILE A 340 -1.49 0.12 14.36
CA ILE A 340 -1.81 1.55 14.45
C ILE A 340 -1.89 2.06 13.03
N THR A 341 -2.94 2.79 12.70
CA THR A 341 -3.04 3.53 11.43
C THR A 341 -3.39 4.99 11.71
N ASP A 342 -2.48 5.89 11.37
CA ASP A 342 -2.75 7.32 11.39
C ASP A 342 -3.20 7.80 10.02
N PHE A 343 -4.30 8.53 9.99
CA PHE A 343 -4.86 9.19 8.82
C PHE A 343 -4.69 10.69 8.93
N TYR A 344 -4.20 11.32 7.87
CA TYR A 344 -3.98 12.77 7.81
C TYR A 344 -4.97 13.39 6.83
N PHE A 345 -5.76 14.37 7.28
CA PHE A 345 -6.80 15.01 6.47
C PHE A 345 -6.61 16.52 6.39
N ASP A 346 -6.99 17.13 5.25
CA ASP A 346 -7.14 18.58 5.14
C ASP A 346 -8.40 19.10 5.87
N ASP A 347 -8.62 20.41 5.84
CA ASP A 347 -9.82 21.07 6.40
C ASP A 347 -11.15 20.60 5.79
N HIS A 348 -11.11 20.06 4.58
CA HIS A 348 -12.27 19.56 3.85
C HIS A 348 -12.46 18.03 4.00
N GLY A 349 -11.60 17.35 4.78
CA GLY A 349 -11.67 15.90 4.99
C GLY A 349 -11.14 15.08 3.80
N ARG A 350 -10.29 15.65 2.94
CA ARG A 350 -9.54 14.90 1.93
C ARG A 350 -8.36 14.20 2.60
N LEU A 351 -8.17 12.91 2.30
CA LEU A 351 -7.07 12.11 2.84
C LEU A 351 -5.75 12.51 2.18
N LEU A 352 -4.80 13.05 2.92
CA LEU A 352 -3.48 13.47 2.40
C LEU A 352 -2.41 12.39 2.55
N ALA A 353 -2.49 11.61 3.63
CA ALA A 353 -1.55 10.53 3.89
C ALA A 353 -2.12 9.48 4.85
N MET A 354 -1.53 8.29 4.84
CA MET A 354 -1.71 7.27 5.86
C MET A 354 -0.36 6.76 6.36
N HIS A 355 -0.28 6.51 7.67
CA HIS A 355 0.87 5.88 8.32
C HIS A 355 0.42 4.66 9.12
N GLY A 356 0.71 3.47 8.61
CA GLY A 356 0.47 2.21 9.28
C GLY A 356 1.71 1.73 10.03
N ILE A 357 1.53 1.21 11.25
CA ILE A 357 2.58 0.53 12.00
C ILE A 357 1.99 -0.73 12.62
N ASN A 358 2.59 -1.87 12.36
CA ASN A 358 2.20 -3.13 12.97
C ASN A 358 3.42 -3.97 13.33
N GLY A 359 3.33 -4.62 14.49
CA GLY A 359 4.32 -5.59 14.94
C GLY A 359 3.88 -6.99 14.55
N PHE A 360 4.66 -7.68 13.73
CA PHE A 360 4.35 -9.01 13.24
C PHE A 360 5.42 -10.05 13.55
N THR A 361 5.01 -11.31 13.52
CA THR A 361 5.84 -12.50 13.67
C THR A 361 5.65 -13.36 12.42
N MET A 362 6.75 -13.77 11.81
CA MET A 362 6.73 -14.62 10.61
C MET A 362 6.65 -16.09 11.01
N ASP A 363 5.56 -16.77 10.63
CA ASP A 363 5.34 -18.19 10.92
C ASP A 363 5.79 -19.14 9.78
N ASP A 364 6.27 -18.60 8.65
CA ASP A 364 6.73 -19.43 7.52
C ASP A 364 8.10 -20.05 7.82
N LEU A 365 8.16 -21.40 7.90
CA LEU A 365 9.36 -22.18 8.20
C LEU A 365 10.58 -21.86 7.30
N LYS A 366 10.38 -21.45 6.03
CA LYS A 366 11.49 -21.15 5.11
C LYS A 366 12.10 -19.78 5.37
N ILE A 367 11.25 -18.79 5.65
CA ILE A 367 11.68 -17.43 5.97
C ILE A 367 12.16 -17.36 7.43
N ARG A 368 11.56 -18.15 8.33
CA ARG A 368 11.98 -18.30 9.73
C ARG A 368 13.42 -18.80 9.87
N ARG A 369 13.89 -19.66 8.96
CA ARG A 369 15.31 -20.06 8.89
C ARG A 369 16.24 -18.90 8.52
N LEU A 370 15.74 -17.91 7.80
CA LEU A 370 16.50 -16.72 7.38
C LEU A 370 16.35 -15.54 8.33
N LEU A 371 15.28 -15.44 9.12
CA LEU A 371 14.94 -14.24 9.90
C LEU A 371 14.79 -14.49 11.42
N GLY A 372 14.84 -15.74 11.87
CA GLY A 372 14.64 -16.12 13.27
C GLY A 372 13.21 -15.94 13.78
N ASN A 373 12.99 -16.16 15.09
CA ASN A 373 11.68 -16.01 15.76
C ASN A 373 11.38 -14.57 16.22
N LYS A 374 12.02 -13.56 15.62
CA LYS A 374 11.95 -12.18 16.15
C LYS A 374 10.64 -11.49 15.77
N LYS A 375 10.14 -10.65 16.69
CA LYS A 375 9.10 -9.67 16.38
C LYS A 375 9.70 -8.60 15.46
N MET A 376 9.03 -8.38 14.34
CA MET A 376 9.37 -7.35 13.36
C MET A 376 8.32 -6.26 13.41
N ASN A 377 8.75 -5.01 13.28
CA ASN A 377 7.84 -3.90 13.08
C ASN A 377 7.90 -3.48 11.61
N ASN A 378 6.73 -3.35 11.00
CA ASN A 378 6.56 -2.69 9.71
C ASN A 378 6.06 -1.27 9.97
N SER A 379 6.68 -0.29 9.32
CA SER A 379 6.15 1.05 9.15
C SER A 379 5.85 1.30 7.67
N PHE A 380 4.60 1.58 7.37
CA PHE A 380 4.08 1.88 6.03
C PHE A 380 3.62 3.33 5.97
N TRP A 381 4.20 4.12 5.08
CA TRP A 381 3.72 5.46 4.74
C TRP A 381 3.20 5.49 3.31
N ILE A 382 2.09 6.19 3.10
CA ILE A 382 1.59 6.57 1.77
C ILE A 382 1.09 8.02 1.79
N TYR A 383 1.43 8.76 0.74
CA TYR A 383 1.05 10.15 0.51
C TYR A 383 0.29 10.23 -0.80
N PHE A 384 -0.77 11.04 -0.83
CA PHE A 384 -1.65 11.21 -1.98
C PHE A 384 -1.47 12.59 -2.61
N ASP A 385 -1.16 12.60 -3.89
CA ASP A 385 -0.99 13.79 -4.72
C ASP A 385 -2.13 13.85 -5.76
N TYR A 386 -3.20 14.54 -5.39
CA TYR A 386 -4.41 14.63 -6.19
C TYR A 386 -4.24 15.53 -7.40
N ARG A 387 -4.48 14.97 -8.58
CA ARG A 387 -4.34 15.67 -9.86
C ARG A 387 -5.45 15.21 -10.80
N SER A 388 -5.98 16.13 -11.60
CA SER A 388 -6.99 15.79 -12.62
C SER A 388 -6.47 14.85 -13.72
N HIS A 389 -5.15 14.79 -13.90
CA HIS A 389 -4.48 13.93 -14.86
C HIS A 389 -3.29 13.26 -14.18
N PRO A 390 -3.48 12.08 -13.56
CA PRO A 390 -2.41 11.31 -12.95
C PRO A 390 -1.32 10.99 -13.97
N LYS A 391 -0.07 11.12 -13.56
CA LYS A 391 1.07 10.79 -14.42
C LYS A 391 1.37 9.29 -14.31
N PHE A 392 1.14 8.57 -15.40
CA PHE A 392 1.53 7.17 -15.55
C PHE A 392 2.93 7.10 -16.20
N THR A 393 3.77 6.19 -15.73
CA THR A 393 5.13 5.99 -16.24
C THR A 393 5.23 4.86 -17.27
N LEU A 394 4.35 3.87 -17.17
CA LEU A 394 4.18 2.84 -18.19
C LEU A 394 3.13 3.32 -19.20
N GLU A 395 3.52 3.38 -20.46
CA GLU A 395 2.57 3.51 -21.55
C GLU A 395 2.25 2.14 -22.15
N SER A 396 0.97 1.82 -22.27
CA SER A 396 0.49 0.62 -22.96
C SER A 396 0.65 0.68 -24.49
N SER A 397 1.52 1.57 -25.02
CA SER A 397 1.70 1.74 -26.45
C SER A 397 2.95 0.98 -26.91
N ARG A 398 2.91 0.43 -28.14
CA ARG A 398 4.03 -0.27 -28.80
C ARG A 398 5.36 0.53 -28.84
N LYS A 399 5.38 1.80 -28.39
CA LYS A 399 6.59 2.62 -28.30
C LYS A 399 7.57 2.18 -27.21
N ASN A 400 7.16 1.33 -26.27
CA ASN A 400 8.11 0.69 -25.35
C ASN A 400 9.04 -0.34 -26.04
N VAL A 401 8.85 -0.59 -27.35
CA VAL A 401 9.75 -1.38 -28.22
C VAL A 401 10.85 -0.51 -28.89
N LEU A 402 10.80 0.83 -28.78
CA LEU A 402 11.76 1.73 -29.43
C LEU A 402 12.84 2.26 -28.46
N PHE A 403 13.54 1.34 -27.81
CA PHE A 403 14.94 1.56 -27.41
C PHE A 403 15.85 0.47 -28.02
N GLN A 404 15.50 0.00 -29.22
CA GLN A 404 16.49 -0.50 -30.17
C GLN A 404 17.02 0.69 -30.99
N LYS A 405 18.09 1.30 -30.48
CA LYS A 405 19.25 1.67 -31.30
C LYS A 405 20.46 1.91 -30.43
#